data_AF-A0A0S8HCX5-F1
#
_entry.id   AF-A0A0S8HCX5-F1
#
_cell.length_a   1.000
_cell.length_b   1.000
_cell.length_c   1.000
_cell.angle_alpha   90.00
_cell.angle_beta   90.00
_cell.angle_gamma   90.00
#
_symmetry.space_group_name_H-M   'P 1'
#
loop_
_entity.id
_entity.type
_entity.pdbx_description
1 polymer ?
#
loop_
_entity_poly.entity_id
_entity_poly.type
_entity_poly.pdbx_seq_one_letter_code
_entity_poly.pdbx_strand_id
1 'polypeptide(L)'
;MLAAATAAAADWRVIYMGADLPAASIAKAAELTGARAVALSLICPASDAELAEELRTLRRLLPAEVAVIVGGQGAATSRGNGRKERSI
;
A
#
# COMPACT_ATOMS: atom_id res chain seq x y z
N MET A 1 2.34 -7.77 9.29
CA MET A 1 2.06 -9.10 9.87
C MET A 1 0.61 -9.27 10.30
N LEU A 2 0.05 -8.43 11.19
CA LEU A 2 -1.33 -8.61 11.68
C LEU A 2 -2.41 -8.64 10.58
N ALA A 3 -2.34 -7.74 9.60
CA ALA A 3 -3.29 -7.74 8.47
C ALA A 3 -3.29 -9.06 7.67
N ALA A 4 -2.11 -9.65 7.47
CA ALA A 4 -1.97 -10.94 6.79
C ALA A 4 -2.57 -12.09 7.61
N ALA A 5 -2.34 -12.10 8.94
CA ALA A 5 -2.92 -13.09 9.84
C ALA A 5 -4.45 -12.99 9.90
N THR A 6 -5.01 -11.77 9.96
CA THR A 6 -6.45 -11.55 9.95
C THR A 6 -7.09 -11.99 8.63
N ALA A 7 -6.48 -11.68 7.49
CA ALA A 7 -6.98 -12.12 6.19
C ALA A 7 -6.94 -13.65 6.06
N ALA A 8 -5.86 -14.29 6.50
CA ALA A 8 -5.77 -15.76 6.51
C ALA A 8 -6.81 -16.40 7.44
N ALA A 9 -7.07 -15.82 8.61
CA ALA A 9 -8.12 -16.28 9.52
C ALA A 9 -9.54 -16.09 8.94
N ALA A 10 -9.71 -15.20 7.96
CA ALA A 10 -10.94 -15.02 7.20
C ALA A 10 -10.98 -15.88 5.91
N ASP A 11 -10.15 -16.92 5.83
CA ASP A 11 -10.04 -17.84 4.68
C ASP A 11 -9.54 -17.19 3.38
N TRP A 12 -8.82 -16.08 3.46
CA TRP A 12 -8.19 -15.49 2.27
C TRP A 12 -6.89 -16.22 1.95
N ARG A 13 -6.62 -16.42 0.65
CA ARG A 13 -5.29 -16.85 0.19
C ARG A 13 -4.32 -15.69 0.30
N VAL A 14 -3.45 -15.72 1.31
CA VAL A 14 -2.50 -14.65 1.60
C VAL A 14 -1.12 -15.02 1.09
N ILE A 15 -0.46 -14.06 0.43
CA ILE A 15 0.96 -14.13 0.08
C ILE A 15 1.65 -12.96 0.80
N TYR A 16 2.49 -13.29 1.78
CA TYR A 16 3.25 -12.30 2.53
C TYR A 16 4.62 -12.10 1.88
N MET A 17 4.89 -10.89 1.41
CA MET A 17 6.13 -10.59 0.67
C MET A 17 7.22 -9.90 1.51
N GLY A 18 6.97 -9.62 2.80
CA GLY A 18 7.92 -8.88 3.64
C GLY A 18 7.78 -7.35 3.51
N ALA A 19 8.83 -6.64 3.92
CA ALA A 19 8.93 -5.18 3.91
C ALA A 19 9.89 -4.69 2.81
N ASP A 20 9.93 -3.36 2.59
CA ASP A 20 10.90 -2.68 1.71
C ASP A 20 10.94 -3.18 0.26
N LEU A 21 9.77 -3.49 -0.29
CA LEU A 21 9.62 -3.88 -1.69
C LEU A 21 9.26 -2.68 -2.57
N PRO A 22 9.89 -2.53 -3.74
CA PRO A 22 9.47 -1.56 -4.75
C PRO A 22 8.02 -1.81 -5.21
N ALA A 23 7.31 -0.75 -5.56
CA ALA A 23 5.96 -0.78 -6.10
C ALA A 23 5.82 -1.73 -7.28
N ALA A 24 6.82 -1.78 -8.16
CA ALA A 24 6.83 -2.67 -9.32
C ALA A 24 6.81 -4.16 -8.92
N SER A 25 7.57 -4.54 -7.90
CA SER A 25 7.60 -5.92 -7.41
C SER A 25 6.27 -6.32 -6.77
N ILE A 26 5.64 -5.40 -6.04
CA ILE A 26 4.31 -5.60 -5.46
C ILE A 26 3.25 -5.77 -6.56
N ALA A 27 3.25 -4.89 -7.56
CA ALA A 27 2.33 -4.97 -8.68
C ALA A 27 2.49 -6.28 -9.46
N LYS A 28 3.74 -6.69 -9.72
CA LYS A 28 4.00 -7.92 -10.45
C LYS A 28 3.51 -9.16 -9.70
N ALA A 29 3.72 -9.19 -8.39
CA ALA A 29 3.21 -10.29 -7.57
C ALA A 29 1.67 -10.32 -7.54
N ALA A 30 1.01 -9.17 -7.45
CA ALA A 30 -0.45 -9.10 -7.50
C ALA A 30 -1.00 -9.63 -8.83
N GLU A 31 -0.37 -9.28 -9.94
CA GLU A 31 -0.71 -9.78 -11.28
C GLU A 31 -0.52 -11.31 -11.37
N LEU A 32 0.67 -11.82 -11.03
CA LEU A 32 1.01 -13.24 -11.15
C LEU A 32 0.14 -14.15 -10.27
N THR A 33 -0.37 -13.62 -9.17
CA THR A 33 -1.13 -14.38 -8.18
C THR A 33 -2.64 -14.19 -8.30
N GLY A 34 -3.08 -13.31 -9.21
CA GLY A 34 -4.48 -12.92 -9.35
C GLY A 34 -5.05 -12.30 -8.07
N ALA A 35 -4.23 -11.52 -7.36
CA ALA A 35 -4.62 -10.92 -6.10
C ALA A 35 -5.77 -9.93 -6.29
N ARG A 36 -6.80 -10.01 -5.46
CA ARG A 36 -7.93 -9.06 -5.45
C ARG A 36 -7.65 -7.82 -4.61
N ALA A 37 -6.68 -7.90 -3.71
CA ALA A 37 -6.29 -6.81 -2.84
C ALA A 37 -4.80 -6.87 -2.50
N VAL A 38 -4.21 -5.70 -2.32
CA VAL A 38 -2.85 -5.50 -1.79
C VAL A 38 -2.99 -4.71 -0.48
N ALA A 39 -2.46 -5.26 0.61
CA ALA A 39 -2.46 -4.61 1.91
C ALA A 39 -1.03 -4.16 2.27
N LEU A 40 -0.86 -2.87 2.53
CA LEU A 40 0.40 -2.25 2.92
C LEU A 40 0.34 -1.76 4.37
N SER A 41 1.42 -2.03 5.11
CA SER A 41 1.62 -1.55 6.47
C SER A 41 2.73 -0.51 6.48
N LEU A 42 2.39 0.75 6.67
CA LEU A 42 3.31 1.88 6.66
C LEU A 42 3.63 2.32 8.10
N ILE A 43 4.92 2.29 8.45
CA ILE A 43 5.46 2.77 9.72
C ILE A 43 6.43 3.90 9.34
N CYS A 44 6.03 5.16 9.51
CA CYS A 44 6.81 6.35 9.10
C CYS A 44 7.86 6.71 10.19
N PRO A 45 9.03 7.26 9.83
CA PRO A 45 9.14 8.62 9.29
C PRO A 45 10.08 8.68 8.06
N ALA A 46 9.55 8.43 6.87
CA ALA A 46 10.28 8.68 5.62
C ALA A 46 9.42 9.60 4.75
N SER A 47 9.90 10.84 4.57
CA SER A 47 9.58 11.76 3.47
C SER A 47 8.22 11.49 2.80
N ASP A 48 7.15 12.13 3.31
CA ASP A 48 5.77 11.95 2.84
C ASP A 48 5.63 12.04 1.30
N ALA A 49 6.51 12.78 0.61
CA ALA A 49 6.55 12.91 -0.83
C ALA A 49 7.01 11.64 -1.58
N GLU A 50 8.08 10.97 -1.13
CA GLU A 50 8.63 9.77 -1.78
C GLU A 50 7.67 8.60 -1.61
N LEU A 51 7.13 8.45 -0.40
CA LEU A 51 6.10 7.46 -0.10
C LEU A 51 4.83 7.69 -0.93
N ALA A 52 4.40 8.95 -1.08
CA ALA A 52 3.25 9.26 -1.92
C ALA A 52 3.50 8.94 -3.41
N GLU A 53 4.69 9.23 -3.93
CA GLU A 53 5.04 8.85 -5.31
C GLU A 53 5.11 7.33 -5.51
N GLU A 54 5.61 6.60 -4.52
CA GLU A 54 5.67 5.14 -4.59
C GLU A 54 4.26 4.52 -4.57
N LEU A 55 3.35 5.04 -3.74
CA LEU A 55 1.94 4.63 -3.72
C LEU A 55 1.21 4.98 -5.03
N ARG A 56 1.49 6.17 -5.60
CA ARG A 56 0.97 6.55 -6.92
C ARG A 56 1.47 5.60 -8.01
N THR A 57 2.76 5.26 -7.97
CA THR A 57 3.38 4.32 -8.90
C THR A 57 2.74 2.95 -8.78
N LEU A 58 2.58 2.44 -7.56
CA LEU A 58 1.91 1.16 -7.31
C LEU A 58 0.49 1.16 -7.89
N ARG A 59 -0.30 2.21 -7.64
CA ARG A 59 -1.67 2.29 -8.17
C ARG A 59 -1.70 2.32 -9.70
N ARG A 60 -0.74 2.97 -10.35
CA ARG A 60 -0.64 2.98 -11.83
C ARG A 60 -0.28 1.60 -12.40
N LEU A 61 0.54 0.84 -11.69
CA LEU A 61 0.98 -0.49 -12.14
C LEU A 61 -0.04 -1.59 -11.84
N LEU A 62 -0.91 -1.40 -10.84
CA LEU A 62 -1.95 -2.34 -10.50
C LEU A 62 -3.18 -2.23 -11.43
N PRO A 63 -3.80 -3.36 -11.82
CA PRO A 63 -5.13 -3.35 -12.44
C PRO A 63 -6.14 -2.59 -11.57
N ALA A 64 -7.13 -1.96 -12.20
CA ALA A 64 -8.05 -1.07 -11.51
C ALA A 64 -8.96 -1.78 -10.49
N GLU A 65 -9.13 -3.08 -10.64
CA GLU A 65 -9.96 -3.96 -9.82
C GLU A 65 -9.24 -4.40 -8.54
N VAL A 66 -7.91 -4.25 -8.46
CA VAL A 66 -7.14 -4.63 -7.28
C VAL A 66 -7.26 -3.53 -6.22
N ALA A 67 -7.89 -3.87 -5.10
CA ALA A 67 -8.04 -2.94 -3.99
C ALA A 67 -6.68 -2.68 -3.30
N VAL A 68 -6.35 -1.41 -3.06
CA VAL A 68 -5.15 -1.03 -2.29
C VAL A 68 -5.58 -0.59 -0.90
N ILE A 69 -5.17 -1.34 0.12
CA ILE A 69 -5.48 -1.07 1.53
C ILE A 69 -4.19 -0.62 2.20
N VAL A 70 -4.19 0.59 2.77
CA VAL A 70 -3.03 1.16 3.46
C VAL A 70 -3.39 1.36 4.93
N GLY A 71 -2.58 0.79 5.83
CA GLY A 71 -2.73 0.92 7.27
C GLY A 71 -1.40 1.17 7.96
N GLY A 72 -1.44 1.36 9.28
CA GLY A 72 -0.26 1.69 10.10
C GLY A 72 -0.15 3.17 10.44
N GLN A 73 0.83 3.53 11.28
CA GLN A 73 1.00 4.89 11.80
C GLN A 73 1.25 5.93 10.69
N GLY A 74 1.81 5.52 9.54
CA GLY A 74 2.02 6.37 8.36
C GLY A 74 0.82 6.46 7.40
N ALA A 75 -0.31 5.82 7.69
CA ALA A 75 -1.47 5.81 6.78
C ALA A 75 -2.23 7.15 6.72
N ALA A 76 -2.10 7.98 7.75
CA ALA A 76 -2.78 9.27 7.80
C ALA A 76 -2.17 10.30 6.84
N THR A 77 -0.85 10.28 6.64
CA THR A 77 -0.14 11.23 5.76
C THR A 77 -0.21 10.86 4.27
N SER A 78 -0.47 9.58 3.96
CA SER A 78 -0.59 9.07 2.59
C SER A 78 -1.98 9.28 1.97
N ARG A 79 -2.97 9.74 2.74
CA ARG A 79 -4.24 10.25 2.20
C ARG A 79 -3.94 11.56 1.48
N GLY A 80 -4.09 11.58 0.15
CA GLY A 80 -3.84 12.76 -0.69
C GLY A 80 -4.45 14.03 -0.09
N ASN A 81 -3.62 14.82 0.61
CA ASN A 81 -4.04 16.02 1.29
C ASN A 81 -3.49 17.22 0.52
N GLY A 82 -4.32 17.76 -0.38
CA GLY A 82 -4.17 19.10 -0.94
C GLY A 82 -4.50 20.19 0.08
N ARG A 83 -3.91 20.16 1.28
CA ARG A 83 -4.06 21.26 2.24
C ARG A 83 -2.99 22.31 1.92
N LYS A 84 -3.38 23.27 1.07
CA LYS A 84 -2.74 24.58 1.02
C LYS A 84 -2.84 25.21 2.40
N GLU A 85 -1.83 25.05 3.24
CA GLU A 85 -1.62 25.97 4.34
C GLU A 85 -1.05 27.26 3.75
N ARG A 86 -1.98 28.18 3.45
CA ARG A 86 -1.68 29.60 3.52
C ARG A 86 -1.40 29.90 4.99
N SER A 87 -0.20 30.40 5.30
CA SER A 87 -0.03 31.37 6.37
C SER A 87 1.20 32.21 6.06
N ILE A 88 0.93 33.45 5.61
CA ILE A 88 1.07 34.74 6.31
C ILE A 88 2.53 35.20 6.30
#